data_AF-T2I913-F1
#
_entry.id   AF-T2I913-F1
#
_cell.length_a   1.000
_cell.length_b   1.000
_cell.length_c   1.000
_cell.angle_alpha   90.00
_cell.angle_beta   90.00
_cell.angle_gamma   90.00
#
_symmetry.space_group_name_H-M   'P 1'
#
loop_
_entity.id
_entity.type
_entity.pdbx_description
1 polymer ?
#
loop_
_entity_poly.entity_id
_entity_poly.type
_entity_poly.pdbx_seq_one_letter_code
_entity_poly.pdbx_strand_id
1 'polypeptide(L)' 'MINAGVAIVRCLGVLSDQATNPKMKKALSAISAEVQQGISLSDALDKHPDCFDQLYVSMVEAGEMGGYSMKY' A
#
# COMPACT_ATOMS: atom_id res chain seq x y z
N MET A 1 -1.88 14.06 -3.38
CA MET A 1 -0.94 13.07 -2.83
C MET A 1 -0.86 13.14 -1.31
N ILE A 2 -0.44 14.25 -0.68
CA ILE A 2 -0.29 14.30 0.80
C ILE A 2 -1.55 13.81 1.54
N ASN A 3 -2.74 14.26 1.15
CA ASN A 3 -3.98 13.85 1.83
C ASN A 3 -4.38 12.38 1.58
N ALA A 4 -4.09 11.84 0.38
CA ALA A 4 -4.41 10.46 0.02
C ALA A 4 -3.42 9.46 0.65
N GLY A 5 -2.13 9.82 0.69
CA GLY A 5 -1.09 9.02 1.34
C GLY A 5 -1.33 8.90 2.85
N VAL A 6 -1.71 9.99 3.51
CA VAL A 6 -2.06 9.96 4.95
C VAL A 6 -3.28 9.05 5.23
N ALA A 7 -4.30 9.10 4.37
CA ALA A 7 -5.46 8.21 4.49
C ALA A 7 -5.08 6.73 4.30
N ILE A 8 -4.25 6.41 3.30
CA ILE A 8 -3.79 5.05 3.01
C ILE A 8 -2.93 4.50 4.16
N VAL A 9 -1.97 5.29 4.68
CA VAL A 9 -1.12 4.90 5.82
C VAL A 9 -1.97 4.56 7.05
N ARG A 10 -3.02 5.35 7.33
CA ARG A 10 -3.96 5.06 8.42
C ARG A 10 -4.71 3.75 8.19
N CYS A 11 -5.22 3.50 6.98
CA CYS A 11 -5.88 2.25 6.64
C CYS A 11 -4.95 1.04 6.80
N LEU A 12 -3.70 1.14 6.34
CA LEU A 12 -2.68 0.11 6.50
C LEU A 12 -2.38 -0.19 7.97
N GLY A 13 -2.37 0.85 8.83
CA GLY A 13 -2.25 0.68 10.28
C GLY A 13 -3.41 -0.12 10.88
N VAL A 14 -4.65 0.23 10.53
CA VAL A 14 -5.85 -0.50 11.00
C VAL A 14 -5.82 -1.96 10.53
N LEU A 15 -5.45 -2.21 9.27
CA LEU A 15 -5.32 -3.56 8.73
C LEU A 15 -4.22 -4.35 9.45
N SER A 16 -3.08 -3.72 9.76
CA SER A 16 -1.98 -4.35 10.51
C SER A 16 -2.41 -4.73 11.93
N ASP A 17 -3.19 -3.89 12.60
CA ASP A 17 -3.70 -4.17 13.94
C ASP A 17 -4.71 -5.31 13.95
N GLN A 18 -5.51 -5.46 12.90
CA GLN A 18 -6.51 -6.52 12.75
C GLN A 18 -5.95 -7.83 12.17
N ALA A 19 -4.77 -7.79 11.55
CA ALA A 19 -4.17 -8.96 10.93
C ALA A 19 -3.79 -10.02 11.98
N THR A 20 -4.43 -11.20 11.88
CA THR A 20 -4.12 -12.37 12.73
C THR A 20 -2.89 -13.13 12.23
N ASN A 21 -2.58 -13.02 10.94
CA ASN A 21 -1.38 -13.62 10.35
C ASN A 21 -0.15 -12.74 10.62
N PRO A 22 0.86 -13.22 11.36
CA PRO A 22 2.04 -12.43 11.71
C PRO A 22 2.89 -12.03 10.49
N LYS A 23 2.85 -12.80 9.40
CA LYS A 23 3.53 -12.45 8.13
C LYS A 23 2.83 -11.26 7.47
N MET A 24 1.50 -11.30 7.38
CA MET A 24 0.69 -10.21 6.84
C MET A 24 0.84 -8.95 7.70
N LYS A 25 0.83 -9.08 9.03
CA LYS A 25 1.06 -7.95 9.94
C LYS A 25 2.41 -7.26 9.70
N LYS A 26 3.49 -8.04 9.55
CA LYS A 26 4.82 -7.49 9.23
C LYS A 26 4.83 -6.79 7.87
N ALA A 27 4.22 -7.39 6.85
CA ALA A 27 4.13 -6.78 5.52
C ALA A 27 3.38 -5.44 5.57
N LEU A 28 2.18 -5.40 6.18
CA LEU A 28 1.37 -4.18 6.29
C LEU A 28 2.08 -3.06 7.05
N SER A 29 2.79 -3.39 8.15
CA SER A 29 3.58 -2.40 8.88
C SER A 29 4.77 -1.86 8.06
N ALA A 30 5.45 -2.73 7.30
CA ALA A 30 6.55 -2.31 6.43
C ALA A 30 6.04 -1.40 5.29
N ILE A 31 4.98 -1.81 4.60
CA ILE A 31 4.34 -1.02 3.54
C ILE A 31 3.91 0.35 4.06
N SER A 32 3.28 0.40 5.24
CA SER A 32 2.86 1.66 5.86
C SER A 32 4.03 2.62 6.10
N ALA A 33 5.16 2.10 6.60
CA ALA A 33 6.37 2.88 6.84
C ALA A 33 7.02 3.39 5.54
N GLU A 34 7.01 2.60 4.48
CA GLU A 34 7.55 3.00 3.17
C GLU A 34 6.69 4.05 2.48
N VAL A 35 5.36 3.87 2.48
CA VAL A 35 4.43 4.85 1.91
C VAL A 35 4.50 6.18 2.67
N GLN A 36 4.69 6.14 3.99
CA GLN A 36 4.93 7.35 4.79
C GLN A 36 6.23 8.08 4.41
N GLN A 37 7.23 7.36 3.88
CA GLN A 37 8.48 7.93 3.35
C GLN A 37 8.35 8.43 1.90
N GLY A 38 7.18 8.27 1.28
CA GLY A 38 6.90 8.76 -0.08
C GLY A 38 7.13 7.72 -1.18
N ILE A 39 7.37 6.45 -0.83
CA ILE A 39 7.33 5.33 -1.77
C ILE A 39 5.87 5.15 -2.26
N SER A 40 5.66 4.75 -3.51
CA SER A 40 4.32 4.44 -4.01
C SER A 40 3.75 3.19 -3.32
N LEU A 41 2.42 3.05 -3.26
CA LEU A 41 1.80 1.88 -2.66
C LEU A 41 2.12 0.62 -3.46
N SER A 42 2.12 0.70 -4.79
CA SER A 42 2.49 -0.41 -5.67
C SER A 42 3.93 -0.87 -5.46
N ASP A 43 4.91 0.04 -5.42
CA ASP A 43 6.32 -0.32 -5.17
C ASP A 43 6.53 -0.95 -3.78
N ALA A 44 5.79 -0.47 -2.77
CA ALA A 44 5.87 -1.03 -1.43
C ALA A 44 5.24 -2.44 -1.36
N LEU A 45 4.14 -2.68 -2.08
CA LEU A 45 3.50 -4.00 -2.17
C LEU A 45 4.36 -5.03 -2.90
N ASP A 46 5.05 -4.62 -3.97
CA ASP A 46 5.90 -5.50 -4.80
C ASP A 46 7.05 -6.15 -4.02
N LYS A 47 7.50 -5.52 -2.93
CA LYS A 47 8.51 -6.08 -2.00
C LYS A 47 8.00 -7.24 -1.15
N HIS A 48 6.70 -7.54 -1.19
CA HIS A 48 6.05 -8.58 -0.40
C HIS A 48 5.30 -9.60 -1.28
N PRO A 49 6.00 -10.30 -2.20
CA PRO A 49 5.37 -11.23 -3.16
C PRO A 49 4.69 -12.43 -2.51
N ASP A 50 5.10 -12.76 -1.28
CA ASP A 50 4.47 -13.80 -0.48
C ASP A 50 3.09 -13.44 0.08
N CYS A 51 2.73 -12.15 0.04
CA CYS A 51 1.47 -11.62 0.55
C CYS A 51 0.60 -11.03 -0.57
N PHE A 52 1.23 -10.47 -1.62
CA PHE A 52 0.57 -9.83 -2.75
C PHE A 52 1.18 -10.36 -4.03
N ASP A 53 0.35 -10.92 -4.91
CA ASP A 53 0.82 -11.37 -6.21
C ASP A 53 1.01 -10.20 -7.19
N GLN A 54 1.69 -10.46 -8.31
CA GLN A 54 1.99 -9.43 -9.31
C GLN A 54 0.72 -8.82 -9.91
N LEU A 55 -0.35 -9.61 -10.08
CA LEU A 55 -1.60 -9.11 -10.64
C LEU A 55 -2.22 -8.06 -9.70
N TYR A 56 -2.19 -8.32 -8.39
CA TYR A 56 -2.63 -7.38 -7.36
C TYR A 56 -1.81 -6.09 -7.39
N VAL A 57 -0.48 -6.20 -7.45
CA VAL A 57 0.43 -5.05 -7.54
C VAL A 57 0.12 -4.21 -8.79
N SER A 58 -0.02 -4.83 -9.95
CA SER A 58 -0.34 -4.14 -11.21
C SER A 58 -1.71 -3.46 -11.20
N MET A 59 -2.71 -4.04 -10.52
CA MET A 59 -4.01 -3.37 -10.33
C MET A 59 -3.89 -2.13 -9.44
N VAL A 60 -3.10 -2.21 -8.38
CA VAL A 60 -2.86 -1.07 -7.48
C VAL A 60 -2.11 0.03 -8.22
N GLU A 61 -1.06 -0.30 -8.97
CA GLU A 61 -0.31 0.63 -9.80
C GLU A 61 -1.22 1.36 -10.80
N ALA A 62 -2.08 0.61 -11.51
CA ALA A 62 -3.07 1.20 -12.42
C ALA A 62 -4.06 2.12 -11.69
N GLY A 63 -4.46 1.79 -10.46
CA GLY A 63 -5.31 2.63 -9.61
C GLY A 63 -4.62 3.90 -9.11
N GLU A 64 -3.34 3.81 -8.72
CA GLU A 64 -2.51 4.95 -8.33
C GLU A 64 -2.32 5.91 -9.51
N MET A 65 -2.06 5.38 -10.71
CA MET A 65 -1.96 6.14 -11.95
C MET A 65 -3.32 6.69 -12.42
N GLY A 66 -4.41 5.94 -12.24
CA GLY A 66 -5.77 6.39 -12.57
C GLY A 66 -6.23 7.57 -11.72
N GLY A 67 -5.87 7.57 -10.42
CA GLY A 67 -6.07 8.71 -9.53
C GLY A 67 -5.26 9.96 -9.92
N TYR A 68 -4.20 9.80 -10.72
CA TYR A 68 -3.44 10.91 -11.32
C TYR A 68 -4.25 11.63 -12.43
N SER A 69 -5.08 10.89 -13.17
CA SER A 69 -5.77 11.40 -14.36
C SER A 69 -7.08 12.15 -14.07
N MET A 70 -7.67 11.98 -12.88
CA MET A 70 -8.92 12.65 -12.46
C MET A 70 -8.69 14.06 -11.86
N LYS A 71 -7.53 14.68 -12.13
CA LYS A 71 -7.14 15.96 -11.55
C LYS A 71 -7.19 17.16 -12.51
N TYR A 72 -7.83 17.00 -13.66
CA TYR A 72 -8.14 18.04 -14.64
C TYR A 72 -9.60 17.98 -15.03
#